data_AF-A0A417XT70-F1
#
_entry.id   AF-A0A417XT70-F1
#
_cell.length_a   1.000
_cell.length_b   1.000
_cell.length_c   1.000
_cell.angle_alpha   90.00
_cell.angle_beta   90.00
_cell.angle_gamma   90.00
#
_symmetry.space_group_name_H-M   'P 1'
#
loop_
_entity.id
_entity.type
_entity.pdbx_description
1 polymer ?
#
loop_
_entity_poly.entity_id
_entity_poly.type
_entity_poly.pdbx_seq_one_letter_code
_entity_poly.pdbx_strand_id
1 'polypeptide(L)' 'MAVSVKTLRRRIADGTIPGYRCGRRVIRIRVEDIERALPPIPSVRRSTALP' A
#
# COMPACT_ATOMS: atom_id res chain seq x y z
N MET A 1 -6.65 -7.14 -2.85
CA MET A 1 -5.23 -6.72 -2.72
C MET A 1 -4.66 -7.37 -1.47
N ALA A 2 -3.52 -8.07 -1.54
CA ALA A 2 -2.91 -8.73 -0.38
C ALA A 2 -1.57 -8.05 -0.04
N VAL A 3 -1.43 -7.57 1.19
CA VAL A 3 -0.21 -6.91 1.70
C VAL A 3 0.11 -7.49 3.07
N SER A 4 1.39 -7.70 3.35
CA SER A 4 1.78 -8.26 4.66
C SER A 4 1.52 -7.27 5.80
N VAL A 5 1.13 -7.79 6.97
CA VAL A 5 0.89 -7.00 8.19
C VAL A 5 2.13 -6.17 8.57
N LYS A 6 3.33 -6.73 8.39
CA LYS A 6 4.60 -6.01 8.65
C LYS A 6 4.73 -4.76 7.79
N THR A 7 4.36 -4.83 6.51
CA THR A 7 4.41 -3.69 5.59
C THR A 7 3.39 -2.63 5.98
N LEU A 8 2.16 -3.05 6.33
CA LEU A 8 1.13 -2.11 6.81
C LEU A 8 1.56 -1.40 8.09
N ARG A 9 2.10 -2.13 9.08
CA ARG A 9 2.60 -1.52 10.32
C ARG A 9 3.74 -0.53 10.08
N ARG A 10 4.67 -0.86 9.19
CA ARG A 10 5.77 0.05 8.81
C ARG A 10 5.20 1.33 8.19
N ARG A 11 4.26 1.20 7.25
CA ARG A 11 3.61 2.34 6.58
C ARG A 11 2.72 3.19 7.49
N ILE A 12 2.18 2.59 8.55
CA ILE A 12 1.50 3.36 9.60
C ILE A 12 2.50 4.11 10.46
N ALA A 13 3.61 3.46 10.82
CA ALA A 13 4.65 4.07 11.65
C ALA A 13 5.41 5.20 10.94
N ASP A 14 5.62 5.09 9.62
CA ASP A 14 6.25 6.13 8.81
C ASP A 14 5.27 7.23 8.34
N GLY A 15 3.97 7.09 8.64
CA GLY A 15 2.94 8.08 8.31
C GLY A 15 2.40 8.01 6.88
N THR A 16 2.85 7.06 6.05
CA THR A 16 2.39 6.92 4.66
C THR A 16 0.95 6.42 4.56
N ILE A 17 0.48 5.60 5.51
CA ILE A 17 -0.90 5.10 5.54
C ILE A 17 -1.52 5.39 6.91
N PRO A 18 -2.71 6.01 6.99
CA PRO A 18 -3.43 6.18 8.24
C PRO A 18 -3.93 4.82 8.77
N GLY A 19 -3.70 4.58 10.06
CA GLY A 19 -4.24 3.42 10.77
C GLY A 19 -5.21 3.84 11.87
N TYR A 20 -6.34 3.16 11.99
CA TYR A 20 -7.36 3.43 12.99
C TYR A 20 -7.35 2.34 14.07
N ARG A 21 -7.33 2.72 15.34
CA ARG A 21 -7.45 1.76 16.44
C ARG A 21 -8.91 1.38 16.65
N CYS A 22 -9.18 0.08 16.73
CA CYS A 22 -10.48 -0.49 17.06
C CYS A 22 -10.29 -1.36 18.30
N GLY A 23 -10.42 -0.78 19.49
CA GLY A 23 -10.15 -1.47 20.75
C GLY A 23 -8.65 -1.72 21.02
N ARG A 24 -8.37 -2.69 21.91
CA ARG A 24 -7.04 -2.83 22.54
C ARG A 24 -5.94 -3.32 21.59
N ARG A 25 -6.25 -4.15 20.58
CA ARG A 25 -5.24 -4.77 19.71
C ARG A 25 -5.58 -4.79 18.21
N VAL A 26 -6.76 -4.31 17.81
CA VAL A 26 -7.16 -4.33 16.40
C VAL A 26 -6.85 -2.99 15.76
N ILE A 27 -6.23 -3.04 14.57
CA ILE A 27 -6.01 -1.90 13.70
C ILE A 27 -6.88 -2.12 12.46
N ARG A 28 -7.62 -1.08 12.08
CA ARG A 28 -8.40 -1.01 10.85
C ARG A 28 -7.73 -0.01 9.91
N ILE A 29 -7.82 -0.28 8.61
CA ILE A 29 -7.29 0.58 7.56
C ILE A 29 -8.37 0.66 6.50
N ARG A 30 -8.59 1.86 5.95
CA ARG A 30 -9.47 2.07 4.81
C ARG A 30 -8.81 1.52 3.56
N VAL A 31 -9.58 0.86 2.70
CA VAL A 31 -9.01 0.21 1.50
C VAL A 31 -8.47 1.27 0.54
N GLU A 32 -9.12 2.42 0.48
CA GLU A 32 -8.78 3.53 -0.41
C GLU A 32 -7.39 4.12 -0.08
N ASP A 33 -7.01 4.15 1.20
CA ASP A 33 -5.69 4.63 1.61
C ASP A 33 -4.58 3.66 1.21
N ILE A 34 -4.87 2.37 1.17
CA ILE A 34 -3.93 1.33 0.70
C ILE A 34 -3.73 1.48 -0.80
N GLU A 35 -4.81 1.65 -1.56
CA GLU A 35 -4.76 1.81 -3.02
C GLU A 35 -4.02 3.09 -3.42
N ARG A 36 -4.26 4.20 -2.73
CA ARG A 36 -3.54 5.47 -2.96
C ARG A 36 -2.05 5.37 -2.65
N ALA A 37 -1.69 4.62 -1.62
CA ALA A 37 -0.30 4.51 -1.18
C ALA A 37 0.53 3.49 -1.99
N LEU A 38 -0.11 2.58 -2.73
CA LEU A 38 0.55 1.51 -3.46
C LEU A 38 0.47 1.76 -4.97
N PRO A 39 1.44 2.49 -5.55
CA PRO A 39 1.47 2.70 -6.99
C PRO A 39 1.66 1.37 -7.73
N PRO A 40 1.18 1.27 -8.98
CA PRO A 40 1.41 0.11 -9.81
C PRO A 40 2.91 -0.13 -9.99
N ILE A 41 3.33 -1.39 -9.96
CA ILE A 41 4.68 -1.76 -10.36
C ILE A 41 4.76 -1.52 -11.88
N PRO A 42 5.67 -0.65 -12.36
CA PRO A 42 5.84 -0.45 -13.80
C PRO A 42 6.25 -1.78 -14.42
N SER A 43 5.36 -2.36 -15.23
CA SER A 43 5.73 -3.46 -16.10
C SER A 43 6.42 -2.84 -17.30
N VAL A 44 7.67 -3.23 -17.56
CA VAL A 44 8.38 -2.81 -18.78
C VAL A 44 7.65 -3.44 -19.96
N ARG A 45 6.68 -2.72 -20.53
CA ARG A 45 6.34 -2.95 -21.93
C ARG A 45 7.49 -2.36 -22.71
N ARG A 46 8.41 -3.21 -23.16
CA ARG A 46 9.35 -2.87 -24.22
C ARG A 46 8.50 -2.53 -25.45
N SER A 47 8.14 -1.26 -25.63
CA SER A 47 7.72 -0.77 -26.94
C SER A 47 8.99 -0.70 -27.77
N THR A 48 9.25 -1.77 -28.52
CA THR A 48 10.18 -1.70 -29.64
C THR A 48 9.53 -0.81 -30.69
N ALA A 49 9.73 0.50 -30.60
CA ALA A 49 9.62 1.37 -31.77
C ALA A 49 10.96 1.20 -32.51
N LEU A 50 10.94 0.38 -33.57
CA LEU A 50 12.01 0.34 -34.58
C LEU A 50 11.96 1.68 -35.36
N PRO A 51 13.12 2.24 -35.78
CA PRO A 51 13.19 3.53 -36.45
C PRO A 51 12.63 3.49 -37.88
#